data_AF-A0A8T6UPP1-F1
#
_entry.id   AF-A0A8T6UPP1-F1
#
_cell.length_a   1.000
_cell.length_b   1.000
_cell.length_c   1.000
_cell.angle_alpha   90.00
_cell.angle_beta   90.00
_cell.angle_gamma   90.00
#
_symmetry.space_group_name_H-M   'P 1'
#
loop_
_entity.id
_entity.type
_entity.pdbx_description
1 polymer ?
#
loop_
_entity_poly.entity_id
_entity_poly.type
_entity_poly.pdbx_seq_one_letter_code
_entity_poly.pdbx_strand_id
1 'polypeptide(L)'
;YLSRELQALDLGVPVILSIYGFSPEEFCEAASIGVQADVGGLELNLSCPHVERTGAEMGQDPRLVAEVVEEVKAIVDRPVFVKLTPNVPDLGQVARAAVEGGA
;
A
#
# COMPACT_ATOMS: atom_id res chain seq x y z
N TYR A 1 1.50 14.61 -12.83
CA TYR A 1 1.41 15.79 -11.94
C TYR A 1 2.08 15.46 -10.61
N LEU A 2 1.55 14.49 -9.86
CA LEU A 2 2.11 14.02 -8.57
C LEU A 2 3.59 13.61 -8.61
N SER A 3 4.02 12.88 -9.65
CA SER A 3 5.43 12.46 -9.78
C SER A 3 6.42 13.63 -9.84
N ARG A 4 6.02 14.77 -10.43
CA ARG A 4 6.85 15.98 -10.47
C ARG A 4 6.92 16.68 -9.12
N GLU A 5 5.83 16.70 -8.35
CA GLU A 5 5.82 17.29 -7.01
C GLU A 5 6.72 16.47 -6.07
N LEU A 6 6.66 15.14 -6.13
CA LEU A 6 7.51 14.26 -5.33
C LEU A 6 8.99 14.39 -5.69
N GLN A 7 9.33 14.44 -7.00
CA GLN A 7 10.71 14.68 -7.45
C GLN A 7 11.22 16.07 -7.02
N ALA A 8 10.34 17.06 -6.90
CA ALA A 8 10.70 18.41 -6.50
C ALA A 8 10.95 18.57 -4.99
N LEU A 9 10.64 17.56 -4.16
CA LEU A 9 10.84 17.65 -2.72
C LEU A 9 12.33 17.71 -2.32
N ASP A 10 13.25 17.16 -3.13
CA ASP A 10 14.71 17.11 -2.92
C ASP A 10 15.15 17.19 -1.43
N LEU A 11 14.67 16.22 -0.63
CA LEU A 11 14.80 16.27 0.83
C LEU A 11 16.14 15.74 1.34
N GLY A 12 16.99 15.19 0.46
CA GLY A 12 18.23 14.51 0.84
C GLY A 12 18.03 13.25 1.70
N VAL A 13 16.80 12.75 1.81
CA VAL A 13 16.43 11.56 2.61
C VAL A 13 15.43 10.69 1.85
N PRO A 14 15.40 9.36 2.10
CA PRO A 14 14.40 8.48 1.49
C PRO A 14 12.98 8.87 1.89
N VAL A 15 12.08 8.94 0.91
CA VAL A 15 10.64 9.19 1.13
C VAL A 15 9.87 7.88 1.04
N ILE A 16 9.00 7.62 2.02
CA ILE A 16 7.99 6.54 1.94
C ILE A 16 6.67 7.17 1.50
N LEU A 17 6.16 6.75 0.34
CA LEU A 17 4.90 7.26 -0.19
C LEU A 17 3.74 6.41 0.34
N SER A 18 2.88 7.02 1.15
CA SER A 18 1.61 6.41 1.57
C SER A 18 0.58 6.50 0.44
N ILE A 19 0.08 5.36 0.00
CA ILE A 19 -0.90 5.22 -1.08
C ILE A 19 -2.15 4.51 -0.59
N TYR A 20 -3.30 4.82 -1.21
CA TYR A 20 -4.56 4.14 -0.95
C TYR A 20 -5.28 3.88 -2.29
N GLY A 21 -6.17 2.89 -2.29
CA GLY A 21 -7.01 2.52 -3.43
C GLY A 21 -8.18 1.66 -2.95
N PHE A 22 -9.08 1.33 -3.86
CA PHE A 22 -10.27 0.51 -3.62
C PHE A 22 -10.18 -0.87 -4.27
N SER A 23 -9.10 -1.16 -5.00
CA SER A 23 -8.80 -2.45 -5.59
C SER A 23 -7.29 -2.66 -5.73
N PRO A 24 -6.80 -3.91 -5.88
CA PRO A 24 -5.40 -4.19 -6.16
C PRO A 24 -4.84 -3.39 -7.34
N GLU A 25 -5.64 -3.20 -8.40
CA GLU A 25 -5.23 -2.44 -9.59
C GLU A 25 -5.01 -0.96 -9.28
N GLU A 26 -5.86 -0.34 -8.46
CA GLU A 26 -5.68 1.07 -8.06
C GLU A 26 -4.43 1.23 -7.17
N PHE A 27 -4.14 0.25 -6.30
CA PHE A 27 -2.90 0.23 -5.54
C PHE A 27 -1.68 0.12 -6.45
N CYS A 28 -1.74 -0.73 -7.48
CA CYS A 28 -0.69 -0.87 -8.49
C CYS A 28 -0.47 0.40 -9.31
N GLU A 29 -1.54 1.11 -9.68
CA GLU A 29 -1.46 2.40 -10.37
C GLU A 29 -0.74 3.45 -9.50
N ALA A 30 -1.16 3.58 -8.24
CA ALA A 30 -0.54 4.52 -7.30
C ALA A 30 0.94 4.16 -7.00
N ALA A 31 1.24 2.86 -6.84
CA ALA A 31 2.60 2.37 -6.66
C ALA A 31 3.50 2.70 -7.85
N SER A 32 2.99 2.54 -9.07
CA SER A 32 3.71 2.88 -10.30
C SER A 32 4.10 4.35 -10.37
N ILE A 33 3.21 5.26 -9.92
CA ILE A 33 3.50 6.69 -9.82
C ILE A 33 4.63 6.95 -8.81
N GLY A 34 4.61 6.25 -7.67
CA GLY A 34 5.65 6.33 -6.65
C GLY A 34 7.02 5.88 -7.19
N VAL A 35 7.07 4.74 -7.89
CA VAL A 35 8.30 4.24 -8.53
C VAL A 35 8.85 5.24 -9.54
N GLN A 36 8.00 5.81 -10.40
CA GLN A 36 8.41 6.86 -11.35
C GLN A 36 8.94 8.12 -10.67
N ALA A 37 8.50 8.39 -9.44
CA ALA A 37 8.94 9.50 -8.62
C ALA A 37 10.20 9.20 -7.79
N ASP A 38 10.80 8.00 -7.93
CA ASP A 38 11.99 7.55 -7.21
C ASP A 38 11.85 7.54 -5.67
N VAL A 39 10.67 7.19 -5.16
CA VAL A 39 10.44 7.09 -3.71
C VAL A 39 11.23 5.93 -3.11
N GLY A 40 11.72 6.10 -1.88
CA GLY A 40 12.51 5.09 -1.17
C GLY A 40 11.71 3.86 -0.72
N GLY A 41 10.38 3.98 -0.62
CA GLY A 41 9.47 2.88 -0.27
C GLY A 41 8.00 3.28 -0.42
N LEU A 42 7.12 2.30 -0.24
CA LEU A 42 5.67 2.47 -0.31
C LEU A 42 5.02 2.07 1.01
N GLU A 43 4.00 2.80 1.45
CA GLU A 43 3.09 2.38 2.52
C GLU A 43 1.70 2.15 1.91
N LEU A 44 1.21 0.91 1.94
CA LEU A 44 -0.14 0.56 1.51
C LEU A 44 -1.11 0.84 2.66
N ASN A 45 -1.90 1.89 2.52
CA ASN A 45 -2.88 2.28 3.51
C ASN A 45 -4.19 1.52 3.33
N LEU A 46 -4.22 0.28 3.84
CA LEU A 46 -5.40 -0.59 3.87
C LEU A 46 -6.36 -0.27 5.04
N SER A 47 -6.10 0.80 5.79
CA SER A 47 -6.83 1.11 7.03
C SER A 47 -8.04 2.04 6.86
N CYS A 48 -8.19 2.72 5.72
CA CYS A 48 -9.12 3.83 5.58
C CYS A 48 -10.56 3.36 5.25
N PRO A 49 -11.55 3.60 6.13
CA PRO A 49 -12.91 3.04 5.99
C PRO A 49 -13.91 4.00 5.30
N HIS A 50 -13.47 5.12 4.74
CA HIS A 50 -14.35 6.26 4.43
C HIS A 50 -15.21 6.15 3.16
N VAL A 51 -15.37 4.97 2.54
CA VAL A 51 -16.24 4.83 1.36
C VAL A 51 -17.14 3.60 1.47
N GLU A 52 -18.45 3.86 1.52
CA GLU A 52 -19.55 2.98 1.92
C GLU A 52 -19.78 1.71 1.07
N ARG A 53 -18.90 1.31 0.14
CA ARG A 53 -19.23 0.17 -0.75
C ARG A 53 -18.15 -0.85 -1.10
N THR A 54 -16.86 -0.65 -0.76
CA THR A 54 -15.80 -1.63 -1.13
C THR A 54 -14.50 -1.56 -0.31
N GLY A 55 -14.14 -0.42 0.30
CA GLY A 55 -12.79 -0.23 0.88
C GLY A 55 -12.60 -0.66 2.34
N ALA A 56 -13.64 -0.61 3.19
CA ALA A 56 -13.51 -0.90 4.63
C ALA A 56 -13.23 -2.38 4.94
N GLU A 57 -13.49 -3.29 3.99
CA GLU A 57 -13.31 -4.74 4.15
C GLU A 57 -11.89 -5.21 3.81
N MET A 58 -11.18 -4.49 2.93
CA MET A 58 -9.91 -4.96 2.37
C MET A 58 -8.82 -5.12 3.43
N GLY A 59 -8.66 -4.15 4.33
CA GLY A 59 -7.71 -4.26 5.44
C GLY A 59 -8.12 -5.25 6.54
N GLN A 60 -9.34 -5.78 6.49
CA GLN A 60 -9.87 -6.72 7.47
C GLN A 60 -9.91 -8.17 6.98
N ASP A 61 -9.95 -8.41 5.66
CA ASP A 61 -9.81 -9.75 5.08
C ASP A 61 -8.32 -10.04 4.79
N PRO A 62 -7.68 -10.98 5.53
CA PRO A 62 -6.29 -11.33 5.29
C PRO A 62 -5.99 -11.74 3.83
N ARG A 63 -6.93 -12.35 3.12
CA ARG A 63 -6.73 -12.77 1.73
C ARG A 63 -6.62 -11.56 0.80
N LEU A 64 -7.50 -10.58 0.97
CA LEU A 64 -7.44 -9.35 0.18
C LEU A 64 -6.18 -8.54 0.50
N VAL A 65 -5.75 -8.53 1.77
CA VAL A 65 -4.45 -7.93 2.15
C VAL A 65 -3.29 -8.60 1.41
N ALA A 66 -3.21 -9.94 1.44
CA ALA A 66 -2.16 -10.68 0.74
C ALA A 66 -2.17 -10.42 -0.77
N GLU A 67 -3.35 -10.45 -1.40
CA GLU A 67 -3.55 -10.21 -2.83
C GLU A 67 -3.04 -8.82 -3.25
N VAL A 68 -3.44 -7.77 -2.54
CA VAL A 68 -2.99 -6.40 -2.83
C VAL A 68 -1.47 -6.27 -2.68
N VAL A 69 -0.89 -6.87 -1.64
CA VAL A 69 0.55 -6.82 -1.42
C VAL A 69 1.29 -7.59 -2.52
N GLU A 70 0.81 -8.77 -2.89
CA GLU A 70 1.41 -9.61 -3.94
C GLU A 70 1.42 -8.87 -5.28
N GLU A 71 0.30 -8.28 -5.68
CA GLU A 71 0.20 -7.54 -6.93
C GLU A 71 1.10 -6.31 -6.96
N VAL A 72 1.10 -5.50 -5.88
CA VAL A 72 2.01 -4.36 -5.79
C VAL A 72 3.46 -4.83 -5.82
N LYS A 73 3.79 -5.89 -5.08
CA LYS A 73 5.17 -6.39 -5.00
C LYS A 73 5.65 -6.97 -6.32
N ALA A 74 4.75 -7.49 -7.15
CA ALA A 74 5.09 -7.98 -8.49
C ALA A 74 5.54 -6.86 -9.45
N ILE A 75 5.19 -5.59 -9.18
CA ILE A 75 5.51 -4.46 -10.06
C ILE A 75 6.51 -3.46 -9.48
N VAL A 76 6.94 -3.63 -8.22
CA VAL A 76 7.89 -2.73 -7.55
C VAL A 76 9.10 -3.45 -6.97
N ASP A 77 10.27 -2.83 -7.06
CA ASP A 77 11.52 -3.32 -6.46
C ASP A 77 11.84 -2.67 -5.10
N ARG A 78 11.01 -1.73 -4.65
CA ARG A 78 11.15 -1.00 -3.38
C ARG A 78 10.55 -1.77 -2.19
N PRO A 79 10.95 -1.45 -0.94
CA PRO A 79 10.26 -1.92 0.27
C PRO A 79 8.78 -1.51 0.26
N VAL A 80 7.90 -2.44 0.68
CA VAL A 80 6.46 -2.23 0.77
C VAL A 80 6.04 -2.46 2.22
N PHE A 81 5.53 -1.42 2.86
CA PHE A 81 4.98 -1.49 4.21
C PHE A 81 3.46 -1.54 4.13
N VAL A 82 2.82 -2.34 4.99
CA VAL A 82 1.36 -2.37 5.09
C VAL A 82 0.92 -1.67 6.37
N LYS A 83 0.06 -0.67 6.23
CA LYS A 83 -0.57 0.00 7.36
C LYS A 83 -1.86 -0.74 7.73
N LEU A 84 -1.75 -1.58 8.75
CA LEU A 84 -2.85 -2.41 9.25
C LEU A 84 -3.91 -1.58 9.97
N THR A 85 -5.17 -1.95 9.81
CA THR A 85 -6.25 -1.46 10.67
C THR A 85 -6.22 -2.18 12.02
N PRO A 86 -6.42 -1.48 13.15
CA PRO A 86 -6.57 -2.13 14.45
C PRO A 86 -7.95 -2.79 14.62
N ASN A 87 -8.91 -2.52 13.73
CA ASN A 87 -10.30 -2.94 13.85
C ASN A 87 -10.51 -4.32 13.22
N VAL A 88 -9.82 -5.34 13.73
CA VAL A 88 -9.92 -6.73 13.27
C VAL A 88 -9.98 -7.70 14.45
N PRO A 89 -10.62 -8.87 14.29
CA PRO A 89 -10.66 -9.88 15.36
C PRO A 89 -9.27 -10.44 15.74
N ASP A 90 -8.38 -10.60 14.75
CA ASP A 90 -7.01 -11.08 14.94
C ASP A 90 -6.04 -10.26 14.06
N LEU A 91 -5.37 -9.28 14.67
CA LEU A 91 -4.37 -8.45 13.99
C LEU A 91 -3.17 -9.27 13.51
N GLY A 92 -2.79 -10.32 14.24
CA GLY A 92 -1.67 -11.19 13.87
C GLY A 92 -1.96 -11.97 12.59
N GLN A 93 -3.21 -12.36 12.35
CA GLN A 93 -3.61 -13.03 11.11
C GLN A 93 -3.43 -12.11 9.90
N VAL A 94 -3.91 -10.86 9.98
CA VAL A 94 -3.77 -9.88 8.90
C VAL A 94 -2.30 -9.52 8.66
N ALA A 95 -1.52 -9.34 9.74
CA ALA A 95 -0.10 -9.08 9.64
C ALA A 95 0.68 -10.21 8.95
N ARG A 96 0.36 -11.48 9.26
CA ARG A 96 0.95 -12.65 8.58
C ARG A 96 0.62 -12.66 7.10
N ALA A 97 -0.62 -12.37 6.73
CA ALA A 97 -1.02 -12.34 5.34
C ALA A 97 -0.32 -11.23 4.53
N ALA A 98 -0.08 -10.07 5.14
CA ALA A 98 0.74 -9.02 4.53
C ALA A 98 2.18 -9.51 4.25
N VAL A 99 2.80 -10.21 5.20
CA VAL A 99 4.15 -10.80 5.02
C VAL A 99 4.14 -11.89 3.94
N GLU A 100 3.11 -12.75 3.92
CA GLU A 100 2.95 -13.81 2.92
C GLU A 100 2.79 -13.24 1.50
N GLY A 101 2.13 -12.09 1.35
CA GLY A 101 2.04 -11.35 0.07
C GLY A 101 3.35 -10.67 -0.36
N GLY A 102 4.36 -10.61 0.51
CA GLY A 102 5.70 -10.09 0.17
C GLY A 102 6.02 -8.66 0.64
N ALA A 103 5.27 -8.16 1.63
CA ALA A 103 5.63 -6.95 2.37
C ALA A 103 6.98 -7.09 3.08
#